data_AF-A0A519YYJ0-F1
#
_entry.id   AF-A0A519YYJ0-F1
#
_cell.length_a   1.000
_cell.length_b   1.000
_cell.length_c   1.000
_cell.angle_alpha   90.00
_cell.angle_beta   90.00
_cell.angle_gamma   90.00
#
_symmetry.space_group_name_H-M   'P 1'
#
loop_
_entity.id
_entity.type
_entity.pdbx_description
1 polymer ?
#
loop_
_entity_poly.entity_id
_entity_poly.type
_entity_poly.pdbx_seq_one_letter_code
_entity_poly.pdbx_strand_id
1 'polypeptide(L)'
;RVTLFVDVILPLPLPKLYTYRVPYELNDNVVIGGRVIVQFGAKRTLSCIVAAVHETPPKEYQAKYILEFIDDAPVVTQPQLKLFRWISEYYLCTLGEVINAALPAALKLSSESRIQLHPAFVAEGSPYPLDDKEERIVDNLRSEDGKALTFTEVGDLLGVASFHKVIKSLMQKDIVFLFEQLSDKYSPKVLKKVRLAHHHLTAGGVEKLFEDLASKPKQIDVLLKYLQRVPVHHDEHLNHLGLEKAYLTSSPHLSASAVNTLIKNGILEQFDQIVSRFPLDENPVAQMPFQLNEAQVTARDEVMSLFGQKDIVLLHGVTGSGKTEIYIDLIRQALDGGAQVLYLLPEIALTAQIVTRLMRVFGSRLGVYHSKFSDNERVEVWNGVLSGRFQVVVGVRSAVFLPFDNLALIIVDEEHESSYKQYDPAPRYNAREVALMMGNFQGAKVLLGSATPAVETYYQARMGRYGLVTLSKRFGEAGMPEIELIDTRKLRAEKKMHNHFSADLLTAMESKIAQNEQVILFQNRRGYAPVTECNDCGYIPKCQ
;
A
#
# COMPACT_ATOMS: atom_id res chain seq x y z
N ARG A 1 -32.73 3.21 34.33
CA ARG A 1 -32.03 2.59 33.17
C ARG A 1 -31.49 3.72 32.31
N VAL A 2 -30.18 3.78 32.10
CA VAL A 2 -29.57 4.80 31.24
C VAL A 2 -29.93 4.48 29.79
N THR A 3 -30.45 5.47 29.06
CA THR A 3 -30.73 5.34 27.62
C THR A 3 -29.58 5.99 26.87
N LEU A 4 -28.84 5.19 26.11
CA LEU A 4 -27.72 5.68 25.31
C LEU A 4 -28.14 6.00 23.88
N PHE A 5 -27.49 7.00 23.33
CA PHE A 5 -27.56 7.42 21.94
C PHE A 5 -26.13 7.51 21.40
N VAL A 6 -25.99 7.22 20.11
CA VAL A 6 -24.72 7.33 19.39
C VAL A 6 -24.87 8.20 18.16
N ASP A 7 -23.93 9.12 17.98
CA ASP A 7 -23.79 9.85 16.73
C ASP A 7 -22.91 9.04 15.79
N VAL A 8 -23.39 8.80 14.57
CA VAL A 8 -22.69 7.98 13.58
C VAL A 8 -22.30 8.80 12.36
N ILE A 9 -21.13 8.51 11.82
CA ILE A 9 -20.64 9.03 10.54
C ILE A 9 -21.06 8.03 9.46
N LEU A 10 -21.99 8.45 8.61
CA LEU A 10 -22.38 7.69 7.43
C LEU A 10 -21.37 7.93 6.31
N PRO A 11 -20.99 6.92 5.51
CA PRO A 11 -20.10 7.08 4.35
C PRO A 11 -20.85 7.71 3.15
N LEU A 12 -21.50 8.85 3.38
CA LEU A 12 -22.32 9.61 2.45
C LEU A 12 -21.98 11.10 2.56
N PRO A 13 -22.17 11.90 1.50
CA PRO A 13 -21.90 13.34 1.51
C PRO A 13 -22.97 14.12 2.29
N LEU A 14 -23.05 13.90 3.60
CA LEU A 14 -24.05 14.52 4.50
C LEU A 14 -23.38 15.50 5.46
N PRO A 15 -23.93 16.72 5.63
CA PRO A 15 -23.28 17.79 6.40
C PRO A 15 -23.35 17.59 7.93
N LYS A 16 -24.23 16.71 8.42
CA LYS A 16 -24.43 16.44 9.84
C LYS A 16 -24.28 14.95 10.14
N LEU A 17 -23.89 14.64 11.38
CA LEU A 17 -23.99 13.29 11.93
C LEU A 17 -25.45 12.95 12.22
N TYR A 18 -25.74 11.65 12.30
CA TYR A 18 -27.07 11.15 12.65
C TYR A 18 -27.01 10.39 13.97
N THR A 19 -28.00 10.65 14.81
CA THR A 19 -28.13 10.10 16.15
C THR A 19 -29.05 8.89 16.13
N TYR A 20 -28.57 7.77 16.66
CA TYR A 20 -29.33 6.54 16.81
C TYR A 20 -29.42 6.14 18.27
N ARG A 21 -30.50 5.45 18.63
CA ARG A 21 -30.71 4.92 19.98
C ARG A 21 -30.04 3.56 20.12
N VAL A 22 -29.35 3.33 21.22
CA VAL A 22 -28.74 2.04 21.54
C VAL A 22 -29.79 1.16 22.23
N PRO A 23 -30.08 -0.06 21.73
CA PRO A 23 -30.85 -1.06 22.47
C PRO A 23 -30.18 -1.34 23.82
N TYR A 24 -30.97 -1.49 24.88
CA TYR A 24 -30.43 -1.59 26.24
C TYR A 24 -29.45 -2.77 26.39
N GLU A 25 -29.72 -3.87 25.68
CA GLU A 25 -28.92 -5.08 25.66
C GLU A 25 -27.54 -4.88 25.01
N LEU A 26 -27.37 -3.82 24.21
CA LEU A 26 -26.15 -3.50 23.47
C LEU A 26 -25.35 -2.34 24.08
N ASN A 27 -25.76 -1.83 25.25
CA ASN A 27 -25.08 -0.71 25.91
C ASN A 27 -23.59 -1.00 26.15
N ASP A 28 -23.24 -2.25 26.50
CA ASP A 28 -21.85 -2.66 26.79
C ASP A 28 -21.01 -2.88 25.52
N ASN A 29 -21.64 -2.88 24.33
CA ASN A 29 -20.96 -3.06 23.04
C ASN A 29 -20.59 -1.74 22.36
N VAL A 30 -20.90 -0.59 22.97
CA VAL A 30 -20.67 0.72 22.35
C VAL A 30 -19.18 1.06 22.34
N VAL A 31 -18.60 1.17 21.14
CA VAL A 31 -17.20 1.53 20.95
C VAL A 31 -17.10 2.73 20.02
N ILE A 32 -16.59 3.87 20.51
CA ILE A 32 -16.28 5.02 19.67
C ILE A 32 -15.19 4.63 18.67
N GLY A 33 -15.39 4.93 17.39
CA GLY A 33 -14.51 4.50 16.30
C GLY A 33 -14.78 3.07 15.80
N GLY A 34 -15.67 2.33 16.47
CA GLY A 34 -16.15 1.03 16.01
C GLY A 34 -17.22 1.16 14.92
N ARG A 35 -17.40 0.10 14.12
CA ARG A 35 -18.45 0.05 13.11
C ARG A 35 -19.78 -0.41 13.69
N VAL A 36 -20.84 0.20 13.18
CA VAL A 36 -22.21 -0.08 13.57
C VAL A 36 -23.10 -0.15 12.33
N ILE A 37 -24.03 -1.09 12.33
CA ILE A 37 -25.03 -1.25 11.29
C ILE A 37 -26.28 -0.47 11.66
N VAL A 38 -26.71 0.41 10.74
CA VAL A 38 -27.90 1.24 10.92
C VAL A 38 -28.80 1.20 9.71
N GLN A 39 -30.10 1.40 9.94
CA GLN A 39 -31.05 1.66 8.87
C GLN A 39 -31.06 3.16 8.55
N PHE A 40 -30.87 3.51 7.28
CA PHE A 40 -30.96 4.86 6.76
C PHE A 40 -32.10 4.96 5.73
N GLY A 41 -33.03 5.88 5.94
CA GLY A 41 -34.27 5.95 5.15
C GLY A 41 -35.18 4.73 5.38
N ALA A 42 -35.91 4.31 4.34
CA ALA A 42 -36.95 3.28 4.46
C ALA A 42 -36.43 1.84 4.41
N LYS A 43 -35.38 1.54 3.62
CA LYS A 43 -34.91 0.17 3.38
C LYS A 43 -33.39 -0.01 3.36
N ARG A 44 -32.60 1.06 3.37
CA ARG A 44 -31.15 0.96 3.18
C ARG A 44 -30.46 0.69 4.52
N THR A 45 -29.57 -0.29 4.53
CA THR A 45 -28.72 -0.61 5.68
C THR A 45 -27.28 -0.24 5.36
N LEU A 46 -26.59 0.44 6.28
CA LEU A 46 -25.24 0.96 6.08
C LEU A 46 -24.35 0.63 7.29
N SER A 47 -23.09 0.28 7.02
CA SER A 47 -22.02 0.34 8.02
C SER A 47 -21.56 1.78 8.21
N CYS A 48 -21.57 2.21 9.46
CA CYS A 48 -21.22 3.56 9.89
C CYS A 48 -20.18 3.51 11.00
N ILE A 49 -19.47 4.62 11.25
CA ILE A 49 -18.52 4.73 12.36
C ILE A 49 -19.16 5.50 13.51
N VAL A 50 -19.08 4.97 14.72
CA VAL A 50 -19.52 5.67 15.94
C VAL A 50 -18.58 6.85 16.22
N ALA A 51 -19.10 8.07 16.21
CA ALA A 51 -18.33 9.29 16.42
C ALA A 51 -18.36 9.76 17.88
N ALA A 52 -19.50 9.57 18.55
CA ALA A 52 -19.75 10.00 19.93
C ALA A 52 -20.87 9.16 20.57
N VAL A 53 -20.90 9.16 21.91
CA VAL A 53 -21.91 8.49 22.74
C VAL A 53 -22.45 9.50 23.76
N HIS A 54 -23.76 9.54 23.96
CA HIS A 54 -24.41 10.47 24.88
C HIS A 54 -25.80 9.99 25.32
N GLU A 55 -26.46 10.71 26.24
CA GLU A 55 -27.79 10.36 26.77
C GLU A 55 -28.93 11.25 26.21
N THR A 56 -28.59 12.22 25.38
CA THR A 56 -29.57 13.20 24.85
C THR A 56 -30.19 12.73 23.53
N PRO A 57 -31.53 12.65 23.39
CA PRO A 57 -32.17 12.32 22.12
C PRO A 57 -32.09 13.48 21.10
N PRO A 58 -32.14 13.20 19.80
CA PRO A 58 -32.23 14.25 18.78
C PRO A 58 -33.57 15.02 18.89
N LYS A 59 -33.54 16.32 18.61
CA LYS A 59 -34.72 17.20 18.68
C LYS A 59 -35.58 17.18 17.41
N GLU A 60 -34.94 17.00 16.25
CA GLU A 60 -35.56 17.16 14.93
C GLU A 60 -36.30 15.90 14.44
N TYR A 61 -36.04 14.73 15.04
CA TYR A 61 -36.61 13.45 14.62
C TYR A 61 -36.57 12.42 15.75
N GLN A 62 -37.30 11.32 15.59
CA GLN A 62 -37.22 10.18 16.49
C GLN A 62 -36.05 9.27 16.09
N ALA A 63 -35.09 9.07 17.00
CA ALA A 63 -33.94 8.20 16.75
C ALA A 63 -34.40 6.74 16.54
N LYS A 64 -33.98 6.15 15.41
CA LYS A 64 -34.11 4.71 15.17
C LYS A 64 -33.11 3.94 16.05
N TYR A 65 -33.37 2.66 16.28
CA TYR A 65 -32.44 1.79 16.99
C TYR A 65 -31.24 1.41 16.12
N ILE A 66 -30.07 1.28 16.76
CA ILE A 66 -28.92 0.55 16.21
C ILE A 66 -29.33 -0.90 15.95
N LEU A 67 -28.94 -1.44 14.79
CA LEU A 67 -29.21 -2.84 14.44
C LEU A 67 -28.16 -3.77 15.01
N GLU A 68 -26.87 -3.42 14.89
CA GLU A 68 -25.76 -4.29 15.31
C GLU A 68 -24.45 -3.50 15.50
N PHE A 69 -23.67 -3.81 16.54
CA PHE A 69 -22.27 -3.38 16.67
C PHE A 69 -21.35 -4.49 16.14
N ILE A 70 -20.43 -4.14 15.24
CA ILE A 70 -19.56 -5.10 14.55
C ILE A 70 -18.24 -5.31 15.30
N ASP A 71 -17.74 -4.25 15.94
CA ASP A 71 -16.40 -4.24 16.50
C ASP A 71 -16.38 -4.08 18.02
N ASP A 72 -15.57 -4.92 18.67
CA ASP A 72 -15.32 -4.85 20.11
C ASP A 72 -14.14 -3.91 20.46
N ALA A 73 -13.49 -3.33 19.44
CA ALA A 73 -12.40 -2.37 19.53
C ALA A 73 -12.49 -1.34 18.37
N PRO A 74 -11.94 -0.13 18.51
CA PRO A 74 -12.01 0.89 17.47
C PRO A 74 -11.29 0.45 16.19
N VAL A 75 -11.98 0.56 15.05
CA VAL A 75 -11.39 0.39 13.72
C VAL A 75 -10.85 1.73 13.20
N VAL A 76 -11.45 2.83 13.65
CA VAL A 76 -10.96 4.20 13.46
C VAL A 76 -10.56 4.74 14.83
N THR A 77 -9.29 5.06 15.02
CA THR A 77 -8.75 5.52 16.31
C THR A 77 -9.21 6.95 16.64
N GLN A 78 -9.11 7.34 17.91
CA GLN A 78 -9.41 8.72 18.33
C GLN A 78 -8.56 9.77 17.60
N PRO A 79 -7.23 9.57 17.43
CA PRO A 79 -6.42 10.45 16.58
C PRO A 79 -6.94 10.57 15.15
N GLN A 80 -7.39 9.46 14.54
CA GLN A 80 -7.98 9.51 13.19
C GLN A 80 -9.30 10.28 13.16
N LEU A 81 -10.20 10.08 14.14
CA LEU A 81 -11.46 10.85 14.19
C LEU A 81 -11.19 12.36 14.29
N LYS A 82 -10.18 12.76 15.07
CA LYS A 82 -9.74 14.16 15.16
C LYS A 82 -9.16 14.65 13.82
N LEU A 83 -8.31 13.84 13.18
CA LEU A 83 -7.75 14.15 11.86
C LEU A 83 -8.83 14.27 10.79
N PHE A 84 -9.81 13.38 10.76
CA PHE A 84 -10.88 13.37 9.77
C PHE A 84 -11.79 14.59 9.91
N ARG A 85 -12.07 15.02 11.14
CA ARG A 85 -12.76 16.30 11.41
C ARG A 85 -11.97 17.47 10.84
N TRP A 86 -10.67 17.55 11.15
CA TRP A 86 -9.82 18.61 10.60
C TRP A 86 -9.80 18.59 9.06
N ILE A 87 -9.69 17.43 8.42
CA ILE A 87 -9.74 17.31 6.96
C ILE A 87 -11.07 17.84 6.43
N SER A 88 -12.20 17.45 7.04
CA SER A 88 -13.52 17.89 6.60
C SER A 88 -13.71 19.41 6.70
N GLU A 89 -13.24 20.00 7.81
CA GLU A 89 -13.35 21.44 8.06
C GLU A 89 -12.41 22.25 7.16
N TYR A 90 -11.15 21.82 7.03
CA TYR A 90 -10.13 22.54 6.27
C TYR A 90 -10.37 22.48 4.76
N TYR A 91 -10.77 21.31 4.24
CA TYR A 91 -11.04 21.12 2.81
C TYR A 91 -12.52 21.33 2.44
N LEU A 92 -13.36 21.79 3.37
CA LEU A 92 -14.76 22.13 3.15
C LEU A 92 -15.56 20.98 2.51
N CYS A 93 -15.42 19.78 3.08
CA CYS A 93 -16.18 18.60 2.69
C CYS A 93 -16.85 17.96 3.90
N THR A 94 -17.60 16.89 3.69
CA THR A 94 -18.29 16.20 4.78
C THR A 94 -17.42 15.12 5.41
N LEU A 95 -17.66 14.81 6.69
CA LEU A 95 -17.00 13.68 7.37
C LEU A 95 -17.24 12.35 6.66
N GLY A 96 -18.43 12.17 6.07
CA GLY A 96 -18.75 10.96 5.32
C GLY A 96 -17.93 10.80 4.05
N GLU A 97 -17.61 11.90 3.34
CA GLU A 97 -16.67 11.87 2.21
C GLU A 97 -15.25 11.52 2.66
N VAL A 98 -14.80 12.06 3.80
CA VAL A 98 -13.48 11.74 4.37
C VAL A 98 -13.40 10.26 4.73
N ILE A 99 -14.40 9.71 5.43
CA ILE A 99 -14.43 8.28 5.77
C ILE A 99 -14.50 7.41 4.53
N ASN A 100 -15.28 7.80 3.53
CA ASN A 100 -15.39 7.04 2.29
C ASN A 100 -14.04 6.97 1.54
N ALA A 101 -13.25 8.06 1.59
CA ALA A 101 -11.90 8.09 1.03
C ALA A 101 -10.87 7.34 1.89
N ALA A 102 -11.03 7.37 3.22
CA ALA A 102 -10.09 6.80 4.18
C ALA A 102 -10.19 5.27 4.30
N LEU A 103 -11.40 4.73 4.46
CA LEU A 103 -11.60 3.31 4.75
C LEU A 103 -11.51 2.45 3.46
N PRO A 104 -10.81 1.30 3.51
CA PRO A 104 -10.92 0.24 2.51
C PRO A 104 -12.39 -0.16 2.27
N ALA A 105 -12.73 -0.57 1.05
CA ALA A 105 -14.12 -0.94 0.72
C ALA A 105 -14.63 -2.09 1.59
N ALA A 106 -13.76 -3.07 1.87
CA ALA A 106 -14.07 -4.21 2.73
C ALA A 106 -14.43 -3.84 4.20
N LEU A 107 -14.10 -2.63 4.67
CA LEU A 107 -14.57 -2.15 5.98
C LEU A 107 -15.91 -1.40 5.90
N LYS A 108 -16.28 -0.92 4.71
CA LYS A 108 -17.50 -0.16 4.41
C LYS A 108 -18.63 -1.11 3.96
N LEU A 109 -18.99 -2.04 4.83
CA LEU A 109 -20.02 -3.04 4.54
C LEU A 109 -21.33 -2.36 4.10
N SER A 110 -21.86 -2.82 2.96
CA SER A 110 -23.16 -2.40 2.44
C SER A 110 -24.02 -3.62 2.14
N SER A 111 -25.33 -3.44 1.99
CA SER A 111 -26.24 -4.51 1.60
C SER A 111 -25.92 -5.12 0.22
N GLU A 112 -25.12 -4.43 -0.60
CA GLU A 112 -24.68 -4.89 -1.93
C GLU A 112 -23.39 -5.71 -1.88
N SER A 113 -22.72 -5.76 -0.71
CA SER A 113 -21.50 -6.52 -0.50
C SER A 113 -21.71 -8.02 -0.69
N ARG A 114 -20.73 -8.68 -1.32
CA ARG A 114 -20.67 -10.13 -1.51
C ARG A 114 -19.41 -10.72 -0.88
N ILE A 115 -19.50 -11.96 -0.41
CA ILE A 115 -18.38 -12.75 0.12
C ILE A 115 -18.06 -13.93 -0.79
N GLN A 116 -16.78 -14.29 -0.88
CA GLN A 116 -16.29 -15.48 -1.58
C GLN A 116 -15.15 -16.11 -0.78
N LEU A 117 -14.93 -17.42 -0.91
CA LEU A 117 -13.78 -18.09 -0.28
C LEU A 117 -12.46 -17.53 -0.79
N HIS A 118 -11.55 -17.29 0.13
CA HIS A 118 -10.18 -16.93 -0.18
C HIS A 118 -9.53 -18.07 -0.97
N PRO A 119 -8.89 -17.81 -2.12
CA PRO A 119 -8.37 -18.90 -2.96
C PRO A 119 -7.23 -19.68 -2.32
N ALA A 120 -6.56 -19.11 -1.30
CA ALA A 120 -5.53 -19.79 -0.52
C ALA A 120 -6.08 -20.62 0.65
N PHE A 121 -7.38 -20.52 0.91
CA PHE A 121 -7.98 -21.26 2.00
C PHE A 121 -8.13 -22.74 1.62
N VAL A 122 -7.52 -23.60 2.43
CA VAL A 122 -7.65 -25.06 2.36
C VAL A 122 -8.26 -25.51 3.69
N ALA A 123 -9.36 -26.28 3.65
CA ALA A 123 -9.97 -26.79 4.90
C ALA A 123 -9.01 -27.66 5.69
N GLU A 124 -8.38 -28.58 4.97
CA GLU A 124 -7.50 -29.58 5.54
C GLU A 124 -6.18 -28.89 5.89
N GLY A 125 -6.02 -28.56 7.18
CA GLY A 125 -4.82 -27.92 7.73
C GLY A 125 -4.94 -26.43 8.08
N SER A 126 -6.15 -25.84 8.06
CA SER A 126 -6.36 -24.48 8.60
C SER A 126 -6.00 -24.44 10.09
N PRO A 127 -5.13 -23.51 10.55
CA PRO A 127 -4.76 -23.40 11.96
C PRO A 127 -5.88 -22.83 12.85
N TYR A 128 -6.96 -22.31 12.24
CA TYR A 128 -8.09 -21.72 12.96
C TYR A 128 -9.32 -22.63 12.86
N PRO A 129 -9.88 -23.10 13.98
CA PRO A 129 -11.13 -23.85 13.98
C PRO A 129 -12.29 -22.94 13.54
N LEU A 130 -13.21 -23.51 12.77
CA LEU A 130 -14.47 -22.88 12.37
C LEU A 130 -15.54 -23.19 13.40
N ASP A 131 -16.40 -22.23 13.70
CA ASP A 131 -17.65 -22.48 14.43
C ASP A 131 -18.77 -22.99 13.51
N ASP A 132 -19.86 -23.51 14.09
CA ASP A 132 -20.99 -24.08 13.33
C ASP A 132 -21.60 -23.11 12.29
N LYS A 133 -21.54 -21.80 12.54
CA LYS A 133 -22.08 -20.78 11.60
C LYS A 133 -21.09 -20.48 10.50
N GLU A 134 -19.80 -20.38 10.84
CA GLU A 134 -18.70 -20.23 9.91
C GLU A 134 -18.61 -21.42 8.95
N GLU A 135 -18.74 -22.64 9.46
CA GLU A 135 -18.70 -23.87 8.67
C GLU A 135 -19.85 -23.92 7.65
N ARG A 136 -21.07 -23.55 8.04
CA ARG A 136 -22.21 -23.45 7.12
C ARG A 136 -21.99 -22.46 5.97
N ILE A 137 -21.35 -21.31 6.23
CA ILE A 137 -21.01 -20.35 5.18
C ILE A 137 -19.95 -20.94 4.24
N VAL A 138 -18.90 -21.53 4.82
CA VAL A 138 -17.79 -22.13 4.05
C VAL A 138 -18.28 -23.26 3.17
N ASP A 139 -19.10 -24.16 3.69
CA ASP A 139 -19.65 -25.30 2.93
C ASP A 139 -20.53 -24.85 1.78
N ASN A 140 -21.35 -23.81 1.99
CA ASN A 140 -22.16 -23.25 0.91
C ASN A 140 -21.29 -22.64 -0.20
N LEU A 141 -20.26 -21.86 0.17
CA LEU A 141 -19.30 -21.28 -0.79
C LEU A 141 -18.41 -22.34 -1.48
N ARG A 142 -18.35 -23.58 -0.98
CA ARG A 142 -17.64 -24.70 -1.64
C ARG A 142 -18.46 -25.44 -2.68
N SER A 143 -19.79 -25.33 -2.62
CA SER A 143 -20.67 -26.02 -3.56
C SER A 143 -20.44 -25.54 -5.01
N GLU A 144 -20.74 -26.38 -6.01
CA GLU A 144 -20.50 -26.07 -7.44
C GLU A 144 -21.22 -24.80 -7.94
N ASP A 145 -22.27 -24.37 -7.23
CA ASP A 145 -23.03 -23.13 -7.47
C ASP A 145 -22.53 -21.91 -6.64
N GLY A 146 -21.70 -22.14 -5.61
CA GLY A 146 -21.25 -21.18 -4.60
C GLY A 146 -20.15 -20.22 -5.07
N LYS A 147 -20.38 -19.44 -6.12
CA LYS A 147 -19.38 -18.44 -6.58
C LYS A 147 -19.23 -17.26 -5.63
N ALA A 148 -20.30 -16.85 -4.95
CA ALA A 148 -20.30 -15.82 -3.92
C ALA A 148 -21.67 -15.72 -3.25
N LEU A 149 -21.71 -15.25 -2.00
CA LEU A 149 -22.95 -14.96 -1.26
C LEU A 149 -23.09 -13.46 -1.01
N THR A 150 -24.27 -12.90 -1.27
CA THR A 150 -24.68 -11.59 -0.79
C THR A 150 -24.97 -11.64 0.71
N PHE A 151 -24.96 -10.48 1.37
CA PHE A 151 -25.26 -10.40 2.80
C PHE A 151 -26.69 -10.87 3.13
N THR A 152 -27.64 -10.62 2.24
CA THR A 152 -29.01 -11.14 2.37
C THR A 152 -29.02 -12.67 2.36
N GLU A 153 -28.31 -13.29 1.41
CA GLU A 153 -28.22 -14.76 1.31
C GLU A 153 -27.49 -15.36 2.52
N VAL A 154 -26.50 -14.69 3.11
CA VAL A 154 -25.85 -15.12 4.35
C VAL A 154 -26.83 -15.08 5.53
N GLY A 155 -27.62 -14.01 5.65
CA GLY A 155 -28.65 -13.89 6.67
C GLY A 155 -29.70 -15.00 6.56
N ASP A 156 -30.18 -15.27 5.36
CA ASP A 156 -31.13 -16.34 5.07
C ASP A 156 -30.53 -17.72 5.34
N LEU A 157 -29.27 -17.94 4.95
CA LEU A 157 -28.54 -19.19 5.17
C LEU A 157 -28.39 -19.50 6.66
N LEU A 158 -28.05 -18.51 7.47
CA LEU A 158 -27.84 -18.69 8.91
C LEU A 158 -29.13 -18.63 9.72
N GLY A 159 -30.21 -18.07 9.17
CA GLY A 159 -31.49 -17.86 9.87
C GLY A 159 -31.38 -16.83 11.00
N VAL A 160 -30.43 -15.89 10.92
CA VAL A 160 -30.17 -14.89 11.96
C VAL A 160 -30.09 -13.49 11.36
N ALA A 161 -30.61 -12.50 12.08
CA ALA A 161 -30.54 -11.10 11.67
C ALA A 161 -29.15 -10.47 11.87
N SER A 162 -28.33 -11.03 12.77
CA SER A 162 -26.95 -10.59 13.05
C SER A 162 -25.97 -11.67 12.60
N PHE A 163 -25.28 -11.39 11.50
CA PHE A 163 -24.28 -12.26 10.88
C PHE A 163 -22.98 -11.52 10.56
N HIS A 164 -22.92 -10.20 10.75
CA HIS A 164 -21.76 -9.38 10.39
C HIS A 164 -20.52 -9.74 11.23
N LYS A 165 -20.69 -10.14 12.50
CA LYS A 165 -19.60 -10.66 13.33
C LYS A 165 -19.01 -11.97 12.79
N VAL A 166 -19.83 -12.86 12.24
CA VAL A 166 -19.38 -14.13 11.63
C VAL A 166 -18.56 -13.84 10.37
N ILE A 167 -19.05 -12.93 9.51
CA ILE A 167 -18.31 -12.48 8.31
C ILE A 167 -16.98 -11.85 8.71
N LYS A 168 -16.97 -10.96 9.72
CA LYS A 168 -15.74 -10.35 10.24
C LYS A 168 -14.73 -11.42 10.70
N SER A 169 -15.18 -12.42 11.46
CA SER A 169 -14.32 -13.52 11.93
C SER A 169 -13.70 -14.28 10.75
N LEU A 170 -14.52 -14.67 9.77
CA LEU A 170 -14.04 -15.34 8.55
C LEU A 170 -13.02 -14.50 7.76
N MET A 171 -13.21 -13.18 7.69
CA MET A 171 -12.25 -12.27 7.06
C MET A 171 -10.94 -12.17 7.87
N GLN A 172 -11.01 -12.12 9.19
CA GLN A 172 -9.82 -12.07 10.06
C GLN A 172 -9.00 -13.37 10.02
N LYS A 173 -9.66 -14.50 9.76
CA LYS A 173 -9.02 -15.81 9.56
C LYS A 173 -8.51 -16.03 8.12
N ASP A 174 -8.61 -15.03 7.24
CA ASP A 174 -8.28 -15.11 5.81
C ASP A 174 -9.04 -16.22 5.05
N ILE A 175 -10.26 -16.56 5.48
CA ILE A 175 -11.08 -17.64 4.91
C ILE A 175 -11.99 -17.13 3.81
N VAL A 176 -12.53 -15.93 3.96
CA VAL A 176 -13.37 -15.26 2.95
C VAL A 176 -12.86 -13.86 2.65
N PHE A 177 -13.17 -13.38 1.46
CA PHE A 177 -12.95 -12.00 1.06
C PHE A 177 -14.22 -11.33 0.55
N LEU A 178 -14.24 -9.99 0.61
CA LEU A 178 -15.40 -9.17 0.26
C LEU A 178 -15.18 -8.45 -1.07
N PHE A 179 -16.24 -8.31 -1.88
CA PHE A 179 -16.23 -7.55 -3.13
C PHE A 179 -17.60 -6.93 -3.45
N GLU A 180 -17.62 -5.87 -4.27
CA GLU A 180 -18.84 -5.14 -4.62
C GLU A 180 -19.32 -5.41 -6.07
N GLN A 181 -18.46 -5.82 -7.01
CA GLN A 181 -18.83 -6.05 -8.42
C GLN A 181 -18.29 -7.36 -9.03
N LEU A 182 -19.03 -7.95 -9.97
CA LEU A 182 -18.67 -9.20 -10.69
C LEU A 182 -17.36 -9.12 -11.51
N SER A 183 -16.87 -7.91 -11.82
CA SER A 183 -15.61 -7.69 -12.57
C SER A 183 -14.37 -7.76 -11.69
N ASP A 184 -14.49 -7.57 -10.37
CA ASP A 184 -13.36 -7.64 -9.43
C ASP A 184 -13.14 -9.08 -8.94
N LYS A 185 -13.03 -10.02 -9.87
CA LYS A 185 -12.54 -11.35 -9.55
C LYS A 185 -11.08 -11.22 -9.15
N TYR A 186 -10.82 -11.17 -7.85
CA TYR A 186 -9.49 -11.37 -7.32
C TYR A 186 -9.03 -12.77 -7.74
N SER A 187 -8.12 -12.81 -8.71
CA SER A 187 -7.38 -14.01 -9.07
C SER A 187 -5.96 -13.84 -8.54
N PRO A 188 -5.56 -14.60 -7.50
CA PRO A 188 -4.19 -14.55 -7.04
C PRO A 188 -3.26 -15.03 -8.15
N LYS A 189 -2.01 -14.57 -8.12
CA LYS A 189 -0.98 -15.09 -9.02
C LYS A 189 -0.61 -16.51 -8.55
N VAL A 190 -1.25 -17.50 -9.16
CA VAL A 190 -0.98 -18.91 -8.91
C VAL A 190 0.19 -19.34 -9.81
N LEU A 191 1.28 -19.81 -9.19
CA LEU A 191 2.34 -20.48 -9.90
C LEU A 191 2.11 -21.99 -9.82
N LYS A 192 2.08 -22.65 -10.98
CA LYS A 192 2.07 -24.11 -11.05
C LYS A 192 3.46 -24.61 -10.70
N LYS A 193 3.60 -25.26 -9.55
CA LYS A 193 4.84 -25.91 -9.12
C LYS A 193 4.75 -27.42 -9.27
N VAL A 194 5.91 -28.06 -9.33
CA VAL A 194 6.07 -29.50 -9.28
C VAL A 194 7.00 -29.85 -8.13
N ARG A 195 6.75 -31.00 -7.48
CA ARG A 195 7.65 -31.58 -6.48
C ARG A 195 7.84 -33.07 -6.70
N LEU A 196 8.87 -33.68 -6.12
CA LEU A 196 8.99 -35.14 -6.14
C LEU A 196 7.88 -35.75 -5.28
N ALA A 197 7.25 -36.83 -5.73
CA ALA A 197 6.21 -37.48 -4.95
C ALA A 197 6.77 -38.06 -3.65
N HIS A 198 6.01 -37.97 -2.56
CA HIS A 198 6.53 -38.24 -1.21
C HIS A 198 7.09 -39.66 -1.04
N HIS A 199 6.51 -40.64 -1.73
CA HIS A 199 6.93 -42.05 -1.71
C HIS A 199 8.32 -42.30 -2.33
N HIS A 200 8.89 -41.31 -3.03
CA HIS A 200 10.24 -41.37 -3.60
C HIS A 200 11.31 -40.71 -2.74
N LEU A 201 10.93 -40.08 -1.61
CA LEU A 201 11.86 -39.40 -0.69
C LEU A 201 12.47 -40.34 0.36
N THR A 202 12.04 -41.60 0.41
CA THR A 202 12.61 -42.62 1.32
C THR A 202 14.08 -42.92 0.99
N ALA A 203 14.86 -43.38 1.97
CA ALA A 203 16.25 -43.78 1.76
C ALA A 203 16.38 -44.79 0.58
N GLY A 204 17.17 -44.44 -0.45
CA GLY A 204 17.33 -45.26 -1.67
C GLY A 204 16.26 -45.03 -2.76
N GLY A 205 15.24 -44.21 -2.50
CA GLY A 205 14.10 -44.01 -3.39
C GLY A 205 14.44 -43.22 -4.66
N VAL A 206 15.37 -42.27 -4.56
CA VAL A 206 15.84 -41.48 -5.70
C VAL A 206 16.80 -42.29 -6.57
N GLU A 207 17.66 -43.11 -5.96
CA GLU A 207 18.56 -44.03 -6.66
C GLU A 207 17.77 -45.03 -7.52
N LYS A 208 16.72 -45.62 -6.94
CA LYS A 208 15.79 -46.49 -7.66
C LYS A 208 15.08 -45.78 -8.82
N LEU A 209 14.76 -44.49 -8.66
CA LEU A 209 14.20 -43.65 -9.70
C LEU A 209 15.15 -43.49 -10.90
N PHE A 210 16.46 -43.37 -10.65
CA PHE A 210 17.45 -43.33 -11.73
C PHE A 210 17.57 -44.68 -12.46
N GLU A 211 17.45 -45.80 -11.74
CA GLU A 211 17.41 -47.14 -12.33
C GLU A 211 16.17 -47.34 -13.21
N ASP A 212 14.99 -46.98 -12.70
CA ASP A 212 13.71 -47.10 -13.41
C ASP A 212 13.63 -46.19 -14.66
N LEU A 213 14.37 -45.08 -14.63
CA LEU A 213 14.45 -44.11 -15.73
C LEU A 213 15.68 -44.29 -16.62
N ALA A 214 16.55 -45.28 -16.36
CA ALA A 214 17.83 -45.47 -17.07
C ALA A 214 17.71 -45.48 -18.61
N SER A 215 16.59 -46.01 -19.13
CA SER A 215 16.29 -46.07 -20.57
C SER A 215 15.64 -44.80 -21.15
N LYS A 216 15.39 -43.77 -20.33
CA LYS A 216 14.61 -42.57 -20.66
C LYS A 216 15.42 -41.29 -20.43
N PRO A 217 16.40 -40.98 -21.28
CA PRO A 217 17.36 -39.88 -21.06
C PRO A 217 16.70 -38.51 -20.86
N LYS A 218 15.65 -38.20 -21.62
CA LYS A 218 14.91 -36.92 -21.48
C LYS A 218 14.18 -36.76 -20.14
N GLN A 219 13.83 -37.87 -19.47
CA GLN A 219 13.20 -37.84 -18.14
C GLN A 219 14.25 -37.72 -17.04
N ILE A 220 15.40 -38.37 -17.23
CA ILE A 220 16.58 -38.20 -16.37
C ILE A 220 17.05 -36.76 -16.37
N ASP A 221 17.12 -36.09 -17.53
CA ASP A 221 17.55 -34.68 -17.62
C ASP A 221 16.65 -33.75 -16.79
N VAL A 222 15.33 -33.98 -16.83
CA VAL A 222 14.36 -33.22 -16.03
C VAL A 222 14.54 -33.49 -14.55
N LEU A 223 14.73 -34.76 -14.16
CA LEU A 223 14.95 -35.15 -12.77
C LEU A 223 16.25 -34.58 -12.21
N LEU A 224 17.35 -34.65 -12.95
CA LEU A 224 18.63 -34.03 -12.59
C LEU A 224 18.49 -32.52 -12.42
N LYS A 225 17.78 -31.85 -13.34
CA LYS A 225 17.58 -30.40 -13.24
C LYS A 225 16.73 -30.02 -12.03
N TYR A 226 15.73 -30.83 -11.69
CA TYR A 226 14.94 -30.67 -10.48
C TYR A 226 15.82 -30.82 -9.23
N LEU A 227 16.57 -31.92 -9.11
CA LEU A 227 17.43 -32.23 -7.96
C LEU A 227 18.59 -31.24 -7.76
N GLN A 228 19.10 -30.64 -8.84
CA GLN A 228 20.09 -29.54 -8.75
C GLN A 228 19.54 -28.30 -8.03
N ARG A 229 18.22 -28.05 -8.13
CA ARG A 229 17.59 -26.87 -7.54
C ARG A 229 16.91 -27.17 -6.21
N VAL A 230 16.47 -28.41 -6.04
CA VAL A 230 15.83 -28.93 -4.84
C VAL A 230 16.62 -30.18 -4.39
N PRO A 231 17.73 -30.01 -3.64
CA PRO A 231 18.62 -31.10 -3.25
C PRO A 231 18.01 -31.94 -2.12
N VAL A 232 17.00 -32.74 -2.44
CA VAL A 232 16.25 -33.57 -1.48
C VAL A 232 17.12 -34.56 -0.70
N HIS A 233 18.29 -34.93 -1.23
CA HIS A 233 19.27 -35.77 -0.55
C HIS A 233 19.95 -35.10 0.66
N HIS A 234 19.97 -33.77 0.70
CA HIS A 234 20.56 -33.01 1.80
C HIS A 234 19.51 -32.61 2.84
N ASP A 235 18.32 -32.24 2.37
CA ASP A 235 17.20 -31.86 3.22
C ASP A 235 15.87 -32.20 2.50
N GLU A 236 15.14 -33.17 3.05
CA GLU A 236 13.84 -33.61 2.53
C GLU A 236 12.80 -32.48 2.58
N HIS A 237 12.92 -31.55 3.54
CA HIS A 237 11.97 -30.46 3.71
C HIS A 237 11.97 -29.48 2.53
N LEU A 238 13.07 -29.38 1.79
CA LEU A 238 13.16 -28.55 0.58
C LEU A 238 12.19 -29.02 -0.53
N ASN A 239 11.79 -30.29 -0.53
CA ASN A 239 10.84 -30.81 -1.50
C ASN A 239 9.43 -30.21 -1.34
N HIS A 240 9.07 -29.74 -0.13
CA HIS A 240 7.79 -29.06 0.09
C HIS A 240 7.68 -27.73 -0.68
N LEU A 241 8.80 -27.02 -0.89
CA LEU A 241 8.83 -25.75 -1.61
C LEU A 241 8.62 -25.92 -3.12
N GLY A 242 8.98 -27.10 -3.66
CA GLY A 242 8.87 -27.48 -5.06
C GLY A 242 9.60 -26.53 -6.02
N LEU A 243 9.37 -26.73 -7.32
CA LEU A 243 9.96 -25.93 -8.40
C LEU A 243 8.87 -25.49 -9.38
N GLU A 244 8.96 -24.26 -9.90
CA GLU A 244 8.00 -23.81 -10.93
C GLU A 244 8.03 -24.71 -12.16
N LYS A 245 6.86 -25.18 -12.59
CA LYS A 245 6.72 -26.00 -13.80
C LYS A 245 7.29 -25.28 -15.02
N ALA A 246 7.03 -23.97 -15.10
CA ALA A 246 7.54 -23.10 -16.16
C ALA A 246 9.08 -23.15 -16.27
N TYR A 247 9.79 -23.22 -15.15
CA TYR A 247 11.25 -23.30 -15.14
C TYR A 247 11.77 -24.56 -15.84
N LEU A 248 11.11 -25.70 -15.62
CA LEU A 248 11.46 -26.96 -16.28
C LEU A 248 11.02 -27.00 -17.75
N THR A 249 9.88 -26.39 -18.10
CA THR A 249 9.35 -26.43 -19.47
C THR A 249 9.92 -25.35 -20.40
N SER A 250 10.40 -24.24 -19.86
CA SER A 250 10.99 -23.11 -20.62
C SER A 250 12.50 -23.22 -20.77
N SER A 251 13.12 -24.22 -20.14
CA SER A 251 14.54 -24.52 -20.32
C SER A 251 14.76 -25.10 -21.73
N PRO A 252 15.60 -24.49 -22.59
CA PRO A 252 15.76 -24.90 -23.99
C PRO A 252 16.33 -26.31 -24.16
N HIS A 253 16.91 -26.89 -23.10
CA HIS A 253 17.49 -28.22 -23.07
C HIS A 253 16.56 -29.30 -22.49
N LEU A 254 15.36 -28.94 -22.02
CA LEU A 254 14.42 -29.87 -21.40
C LEU A 254 13.16 -30.06 -22.23
N SER A 255 12.65 -31.30 -22.28
CA SER A 255 11.41 -31.60 -22.99
C SER A 255 10.18 -31.38 -22.10
N ALA A 256 9.31 -30.46 -22.48
CA ALA A 256 8.03 -30.25 -21.78
C ALA A 256 7.15 -31.53 -21.74
N SER A 257 7.26 -32.39 -22.75
CA SER A 257 6.58 -33.70 -22.77
C SER A 257 7.13 -34.65 -21.70
N ALA A 258 8.45 -34.63 -21.44
CA ALA A 258 9.06 -35.41 -20.38
C ALA A 258 8.59 -34.94 -18.99
N VAL A 259 8.49 -33.63 -18.75
CA VAL A 259 7.92 -33.07 -17.50
C VAL A 259 6.49 -33.57 -17.28
N ASN A 260 5.63 -33.50 -18.30
CA ASN A 260 4.25 -33.98 -18.18
C ASN A 260 4.16 -35.51 -18.01
N THR A 261 5.09 -36.27 -18.60
CA THR A 261 5.14 -37.73 -18.46
C THR A 261 5.55 -38.14 -17.04
N LEU A 262 6.51 -37.44 -16.43
CA LEU A 262 6.88 -37.64 -15.03
C LEU A 262 5.73 -37.33 -14.08
N ILE A 263 4.93 -36.30 -14.39
CA ILE A 263 3.71 -35.99 -13.62
C ILE A 263 2.68 -37.11 -13.77
N LYS A 264 2.42 -37.56 -15.00
CA LYS A 264 1.44 -38.63 -15.29
C LYS A 264 1.80 -39.95 -14.60
N ASN A 265 3.09 -40.26 -14.49
CA ASN A 265 3.57 -41.49 -13.88
C ASN A 265 3.68 -41.39 -12.34
N GLY A 266 3.24 -40.30 -11.73
CA GLY A 266 3.28 -40.11 -10.28
C GLY A 266 4.68 -39.88 -9.70
N ILE A 267 5.69 -39.61 -10.55
CA ILE A 267 7.06 -39.31 -10.10
C ILE A 267 7.16 -37.86 -9.63
N LEU A 268 6.52 -36.94 -10.35
CA LEU A 268 6.36 -35.55 -9.95
C LEU A 268 4.89 -35.26 -9.60
N GLU A 269 4.65 -34.61 -8.47
CA GLU A 269 3.34 -34.08 -8.11
C GLU A 269 3.24 -32.62 -8.53
N GLN A 270 2.17 -32.26 -9.26
CA GLN A 270 1.89 -30.86 -9.58
C GLN A 270 0.96 -30.27 -8.51
N PHE A 271 1.31 -29.09 -8.00
CA PHE A 271 0.48 -28.35 -7.06
C PHE A 271 0.49 -26.86 -7.38
N ASP A 272 -0.55 -26.17 -6.94
CA ASP A 272 -0.71 -24.74 -7.12
C ASP A 272 -0.18 -24.01 -5.88
N GLN A 273 0.79 -23.12 -6.06
CA GLN A 273 1.25 -22.24 -4.98
C GLN A 273 0.79 -20.81 -5.28
N ILE A 274 0.06 -20.22 -4.34
CA ILE A 274 -0.26 -18.80 -4.38
C ILE A 274 0.98 -18.05 -3.94
N VAL A 275 1.51 -17.22 -4.84
CA VAL A 275 2.73 -16.46 -4.57
C VAL A 275 2.34 -15.01 -4.38
N SER A 276 2.73 -14.44 -3.24
CA SER A 276 2.65 -13.00 -3.02
C SER A 276 3.41 -12.29 -4.15
N ARG A 277 2.86 -11.18 -4.64
CA ARG A 277 3.55 -10.34 -5.65
C ARG A 277 4.85 -9.74 -5.11
N PHE A 278 5.09 -9.87 -3.81
CA PHE A 278 6.34 -9.51 -3.15
C PHE A 278 6.98 -10.78 -2.61
N PRO A 279 8.19 -11.14 -3.09
CA PRO A 279 8.92 -12.27 -2.52
C PRO A 279 9.31 -11.91 -1.08
N LEU A 280 8.58 -12.45 -0.12
CA LEU A 280 9.10 -12.65 1.22
C LEU A 280 10.09 -13.81 1.10
N ASP A 281 11.32 -13.50 0.69
CA ASP A 281 12.40 -14.45 0.91
C ASP A 281 12.54 -14.58 2.43
N GLU A 282 12.23 -15.77 2.97
CA GLU A 282 12.48 -16.14 4.38
C GLU A 282 13.99 -16.21 4.71
N ASN A 283 14.85 -15.79 3.77
CA ASN A 283 16.28 -15.71 4.02
C ASN A 283 16.58 -14.65 5.09
N PRO A 284 17.40 -14.98 6.10
CA PRO A 284 17.79 -14.03 7.12
C PRO A 284 18.39 -12.80 6.46
N VAL A 285 17.93 -11.63 6.93
CA VAL A 285 18.39 -10.27 6.61
C VAL A 285 19.86 -10.31 6.22
N ALA A 286 20.14 -10.29 4.91
CA ALA A 286 21.50 -10.04 4.45
C ALA A 286 21.84 -8.65 5.01
N GLN A 287 22.71 -8.61 6.01
CA GLN A 287 23.22 -7.38 6.59
C GLN A 287 23.94 -6.63 5.47
N MET A 288 23.20 -5.80 4.72
CA MET A 288 23.84 -4.78 3.92
C MET A 288 24.59 -3.88 4.89
N PRO A 289 25.92 -3.71 4.75
CA PRO A 289 26.66 -2.77 5.57
C PRO A 289 26.08 -1.38 5.30
N PHE A 290 25.26 -0.93 6.25
CA PHE A 290 24.56 0.32 6.18
C PHE A 290 25.40 1.35 6.92
N GLN A 291 26.33 2.00 6.21
CA GLN A 291 27.15 3.06 6.77
C GLN A 291 26.86 4.37 6.05
N LEU A 292 26.38 5.34 6.82
CA LEU A 292 26.27 6.73 6.38
C LEU A 292 27.68 7.30 6.19
N ASN A 293 27.88 8.10 5.14
CA ASN A 293 29.11 8.88 5.00
C ASN A 293 29.12 10.07 5.99
N GLU A 294 30.27 10.74 6.16
CA GLU A 294 30.40 11.84 7.12
C GLU A 294 29.38 12.98 6.91
N ALA A 295 29.07 13.31 5.65
CA ALA A 295 28.09 14.35 5.33
C ALA A 295 26.66 13.93 5.70
N GLN A 296 26.32 12.65 5.49
CA GLN A 296 25.04 12.07 5.87
C GLN A 296 24.89 11.94 7.38
N VAL A 297 25.96 11.53 8.09
CA VAL A 297 26.02 11.52 9.56
C VAL A 297 25.75 12.90 10.10
N THR A 298 26.46 13.92 9.60
CA THR A 298 26.31 15.31 10.02
C THR A 298 24.87 15.80 9.79
N ALA A 299 24.31 15.57 8.59
CA ALA A 299 22.94 15.95 8.28
C ALA A 299 21.91 15.23 9.16
N ARG A 300 22.10 13.94 9.42
CA ARG A 300 21.25 13.12 10.29
C ARG A 300 21.29 13.62 11.74
N ASP A 301 22.47 13.95 12.26
CA ASP A 301 22.64 14.50 13.62
C ASP A 301 22.01 15.90 13.73
N GLU A 302 22.13 16.73 12.69
CA GLU A 302 21.47 18.05 12.62
C GLU A 302 19.93 17.91 12.59
N VAL A 303 19.39 16.97 11.82
CA VAL A 303 17.96 16.64 11.83
C VAL A 303 17.50 16.27 13.23
N MET A 304 18.22 15.38 13.92
CA MET A 304 17.88 14.95 15.28
C MET A 304 17.95 16.10 16.29
N SER A 305 18.97 16.94 16.21
CA SER A 305 19.09 18.15 17.04
C SER A 305 17.91 19.10 16.83
N LEU A 306 17.53 19.34 15.57
CA LEU A 306 16.38 20.19 15.24
C LEU A 306 15.06 19.57 15.68
N PHE A 307 14.90 18.24 15.64
CA PHE A 307 13.71 17.58 16.18
C PHE A 307 13.54 17.77 17.69
N GLY A 308 14.62 18.06 18.43
CA GLY A 308 14.53 18.47 19.83
C GLY A 308 13.87 19.85 20.04
N GLN A 309 13.79 20.68 19.00
CA GLN A 309 13.30 22.07 19.07
C GLN A 309 12.07 22.33 18.19
N LYS A 310 11.90 21.54 17.14
CA LYS A 310 10.89 21.69 16.09
C LYS A 310 10.22 20.34 15.84
N ASP A 311 8.96 20.37 15.44
CA ASP A 311 8.26 19.13 15.06
C ASP A 311 8.48 18.78 13.58
N ILE A 312 8.84 19.77 12.76
CA ILE A 312 8.95 19.63 11.31
C ILE A 312 10.35 20.07 10.88
N VAL A 313 11.01 19.24 10.08
CA VAL A 313 12.34 19.51 9.50
C VAL A 313 12.31 19.26 8.00
N LEU A 314 12.82 20.20 7.22
CA LEU A 314 13.08 20.05 5.79
C LEU A 314 14.53 19.59 5.57
N LEU A 315 14.70 18.40 5.01
CA LEU A 315 15.97 17.91 4.48
C LEU A 315 16.08 18.25 3.00
N HIS A 316 16.78 19.35 2.71
CA HIS A 316 17.08 19.81 1.36
C HIS A 316 18.38 19.16 0.86
N GLY A 317 18.26 18.06 0.12
CA GLY A 317 19.41 17.29 -0.37
C GLY A 317 19.38 17.08 -1.87
N VAL A 318 20.44 17.48 -2.58
CA VAL A 318 20.57 17.38 -4.05
C VAL A 318 20.30 15.95 -4.53
N THR A 319 19.83 15.78 -5.76
CA THR A 319 19.59 14.45 -6.35
C THR A 319 20.85 13.59 -6.28
N GLY A 320 20.69 12.35 -5.80
CA GLY A 320 21.81 11.45 -5.59
C GLY A 320 22.62 11.70 -4.31
N SER A 321 22.24 12.60 -3.40
CA SER A 321 22.93 12.79 -2.10
C SER A 321 22.75 11.64 -1.08
N GLY A 322 21.86 10.69 -1.38
CA GLY A 322 21.58 9.55 -0.51
C GLY A 322 20.65 9.88 0.67
N LYS A 323 19.67 10.80 0.50
CA LYS A 323 18.64 11.10 1.51
C LYS A 323 17.95 9.84 2.05
N THR A 324 17.71 8.85 1.19
CA THR A 324 17.10 7.58 1.56
C THR A 324 17.87 6.83 2.64
N GLU A 325 19.21 6.96 2.70
CA GLU A 325 19.99 6.37 3.78
C GLU A 325 19.69 7.05 5.11
N ILE A 326 19.63 8.38 5.11
CA ILE A 326 19.29 9.14 6.31
C ILE A 326 17.88 8.75 6.79
N TYR A 327 16.92 8.57 5.87
CA TYR A 327 15.58 8.10 6.24
C TYR A 327 15.63 6.74 6.91
N ILE A 328 16.27 5.73 6.30
CA ILE A 328 16.35 4.38 6.88
C ILE A 328 16.99 4.40 8.28
N ASP A 329 18.03 5.21 8.49
CA ASP A 329 18.66 5.38 9.79
C ASP A 329 17.70 5.97 10.84
N LEU A 330 17.00 7.05 10.48
CA LEU A 330 16.00 7.69 11.35
C LEU A 330 14.81 6.76 11.65
N ILE A 331 14.36 5.97 10.67
CA ILE A 331 13.32 4.96 10.88
C ILE A 331 13.79 3.93 11.90
N ARG A 332 15.04 3.43 11.80
CA ARG A 332 15.58 2.47 12.78
C ARG A 332 15.59 3.06 14.19
N GLN A 333 16.10 4.28 14.35
CA GLN A 333 16.12 4.95 15.65
C GLN A 333 14.71 5.19 16.22
N ALA A 334 13.72 5.48 15.38
CA ALA A 334 12.34 5.65 15.81
C ALA A 334 11.70 4.33 16.31
N LEU A 335 12.11 3.19 15.74
CA LEU A 335 11.53 1.88 16.07
C LEU A 335 11.99 1.30 17.42
N ASP A 336 13.11 1.77 17.97
CA ASP A 336 13.73 1.18 19.18
C ASP A 336 12.84 1.27 20.44
N GLY A 337 11.74 2.04 20.40
CA GLY A 337 10.72 2.15 21.46
C GLY A 337 9.37 1.49 21.16
N GLY A 338 9.26 0.65 20.13
CA GLY A 338 7.98 0.06 19.71
C GLY A 338 7.05 1.06 19.01
N ALA A 339 7.57 2.20 18.59
CA ALA A 339 6.82 3.22 17.87
C ALA A 339 6.57 2.80 16.41
N GLN A 340 5.64 3.51 15.80
CA GLN A 340 5.27 3.34 14.41
C GLN A 340 5.83 4.48 13.56
N VAL A 341 6.02 4.19 12.28
CA VAL A 341 6.58 5.11 11.30
C VAL A 341 5.77 5.04 10.01
N LEU A 342 5.45 6.21 9.46
CA LEU A 342 4.87 6.36 8.13
C LEU A 342 5.90 6.94 7.16
N TYR A 343 6.20 6.24 6.08
CA TYR A 343 7.05 6.73 5.00
C TYR A 343 6.25 6.90 3.71
N LEU A 344 5.97 8.16 3.36
CA LEU A 344 5.25 8.54 2.16
C LEU A 344 6.18 8.72 0.97
N LEU A 345 5.74 8.18 -0.16
CA LEU A 345 6.37 8.31 -1.47
C LEU A 345 5.36 8.88 -2.48
N PRO A 346 5.81 9.63 -3.51
CA PRO A 346 4.90 10.26 -4.47
C PRO A 346 4.11 9.22 -5.30
N GLU A 347 4.77 8.24 -5.95
CA GLU A 347 4.08 7.25 -6.79
C GLU A 347 4.76 5.85 -6.80
N ILE A 348 3.95 4.81 -7.04
CA ILE A 348 4.36 3.39 -7.02
C ILE A 348 5.41 3.05 -8.11
N ALA A 349 5.32 3.67 -9.29
CA ALA A 349 6.20 3.32 -10.41
C ALA A 349 7.68 3.68 -10.16
N LEU A 350 7.93 4.73 -9.37
CA LEU A 350 9.28 5.18 -9.02
C LEU A 350 9.88 4.47 -7.79
N THR A 351 9.20 3.48 -7.20
CA THR A 351 9.47 3.09 -5.80
C THR A 351 9.58 1.59 -5.54
N ALA A 352 9.41 0.71 -6.53
CA ALA A 352 9.58 -0.74 -6.34
C ALA A 352 10.97 -1.11 -5.78
N GLN A 353 12.03 -0.38 -6.20
CA GLN A 353 13.39 -0.57 -5.69
C GLN A 353 13.52 -0.15 -4.22
N ILE A 354 12.92 0.98 -3.83
CA ILE A 354 12.91 1.46 -2.45
C ILE A 354 12.14 0.48 -1.56
N VAL A 355 10.95 0.04 -1.98
CA VAL A 355 10.15 -0.94 -1.23
C VAL A 355 10.94 -2.24 -1.04
N THR A 356 11.52 -2.79 -2.11
CA THR A 356 12.34 -4.03 -2.02
C THR A 356 13.51 -3.84 -1.05
N ARG A 357 14.15 -2.68 -1.09
CA ARG A 357 15.26 -2.35 -0.18
C ARG A 357 14.79 -2.26 1.27
N LEU A 358 13.67 -1.59 1.53
CA LEU A 358 13.09 -1.46 2.86
C LEU A 358 12.60 -2.81 3.39
N MET A 359 12.05 -3.68 2.54
CA MET A 359 11.69 -5.05 2.91
C MET A 359 12.89 -5.85 3.39
N ARG A 360 14.06 -5.71 2.75
CA ARG A 360 15.29 -6.34 3.22
C ARG A 360 15.77 -5.80 4.58
N VAL A 361 15.48 -4.54 4.87
CA VAL A 361 15.93 -3.88 6.13
C VAL A 361 14.97 -4.16 7.29
N PHE A 362 13.67 -4.07 7.06
CA PHE A 362 12.65 -4.10 8.11
C PHE A 362 11.87 -5.42 8.17
N GLY A 363 11.99 -6.27 7.14
CA GLY A 363 11.40 -7.61 7.11
C GLY A 363 9.88 -7.60 7.30
N SER A 364 9.39 -8.48 8.16
CA SER A 364 7.96 -8.66 8.47
C SER A 364 7.31 -7.46 9.17
N ARG A 365 8.09 -6.50 9.69
CA ARG A 365 7.58 -5.29 10.36
C ARG A 365 7.11 -4.21 9.38
N LEU A 366 7.40 -4.37 8.08
CA LEU A 366 7.08 -3.41 7.03
C LEU A 366 5.74 -3.76 6.35
N GLY A 367 4.80 -2.83 6.40
CA GLY A 367 3.60 -2.83 5.56
C GLY A 367 3.78 -1.96 4.31
N VAL A 368 3.12 -2.32 3.21
CA VAL A 368 3.08 -1.51 1.98
C VAL A 368 1.64 -1.14 1.68
N TYR A 369 1.36 0.15 1.49
CA TYR A 369 -0.01 0.64 1.33
C TYR A 369 -0.19 1.54 0.10
N HIS A 370 -0.87 1.03 -0.92
CA HIS A 370 -1.17 1.80 -2.12
C HIS A 370 -2.37 1.29 -2.92
N SER A 371 -2.89 2.12 -3.83
CA SER A 371 -4.13 1.85 -4.57
C SER A 371 -4.11 0.63 -5.50
N LYS A 372 -2.94 0.12 -5.92
CA LYS A 372 -2.86 -1.12 -6.72
C LYS A 372 -3.05 -2.40 -5.89
N PHE A 373 -3.17 -2.31 -4.57
CA PHE A 373 -3.49 -3.45 -3.70
C PHE A 373 -5.00 -3.68 -3.70
N SER A 374 -5.40 -4.94 -3.61
CA SER A 374 -6.79 -5.32 -3.38
C SER A 374 -7.31 -4.75 -2.06
N ASP A 375 -8.62 -4.59 -1.94
CA ASP A 375 -9.20 -4.07 -0.70
C ASP A 375 -8.89 -4.97 0.51
N ASN A 376 -8.76 -6.28 0.33
CA ASN A 376 -8.39 -7.20 1.42
C ASN A 376 -6.95 -6.98 1.89
N GLU A 377 -6.00 -6.83 0.97
CA GLU A 377 -4.61 -6.50 1.32
C GLU A 377 -4.53 -5.14 2.05
N ARG A 378 -5.37 -4.17 1.65
CA ARG A 378 -5.48 -2.88 2.35
C ARG A 378 -6.06 -3.04 3.76
N VAL A 379 -7.01 -3.96 3.97
CA VAL A 379 -7.54 -4.30 5.29
C VAL A 379 -6.51 -5.03 6.15
N GLU A 380 -5.71 -5.93 5.57
CA GLU A 380 -4.62 -6.60 6.28
C GLU A 380 -3.63 -5.57 6.81
N VAL A 381 -3.20 -4.62 5.98
CA VAL A 381 -2.31 -3.54 6.44
C VAL A 381 -2.99 -2.65 7.48
N TRP A 382 -4.26 -2.30 7.30
CA TRP A 382 -5.02 -1.52 8.27
C TRP A 382 -5.05 -2.19 9.65
N ASN A 383 -5.41 -3.47 9.71
CA ASN A 383 -5.45 -4.26 10.93
C ASN A 383 -4.04 -4.54 11.48
N GLY A 384 -3.05 -4.70 10.60
CA GLY A 384 -1.66 -4.89 10.98
C GLY A 384 -1.06 -3.64 11.64
N VAL A 385 -1.48 -2.44 11.24
CA VAL A 385 -1.14 -1.19 11.94
C VAL A 385 -1.83 -1.11 13.30
N LEU A 386 -3.12 -1.43 13.39
CA LEU A 386 -3.88 -1.43 14.66
C LEU A 386 -3.32 -2.41 15.70
N SER A 387 -2.96 -3.61 15.25
CA SER A 387 -2.41 -4.68 16.10
C SER A 387 -0.92 -4.51 16.42
N GLY A 388 -0.24 -3.53 15.80
CA GLY A 388 1.19 -3.32 15.94
C GLY A 388 2.08 -4.29 15.14
N ARG A 389 1.51 -5.19 14.34
CA ARG A 389 2.26 -6.07 13.40
C ARG A 389 3.11 -5.26 12.43
N PHE A 390 2.54 -4.20 11.86
CA PHE A 390 3.27 -3.27 10.99
C PHE A 390 3.68 -2.03 11.77
N GLN A 391 4.97 -1.95 12.09
CA GLN A 391 5.58 -0.80 12.77
C GLN A 391 6.08 0.23 11.76
N VAL A 392 6.44 -0.19 10.55
CA VAL A 392 6.76 0.73 9.45
C VAL A 392 5.74 0.52 8.35
N VAL A 393 5.15 1.59 7.84
CA VAL A 393 4.37 1.52 6.61
C VAL A 393 4.96 2.44 5.56
N VAL A 394 5.24 1.86 4.39
CA VAL A 394 5.58 2.61 3.19
C VAL A 394 4.34 2.73 2.33
N GLY A 395 3.98 3.94 1.94
CA GLY A 395 2.78 4.13 1.14
C GLY A 395 2.79 5.37 0.29
N VAL A 396 1.75 5.48 -0.53
CA VAL A 396 1.46 6.69 -1.30
C VAL A 396 0.53 7.60 -0.52
N ARG A 397 0.03 8.67 -1.15
CA ARG A 397 -0.88 9.66 -0.57
C ARG A 397 -1.97 9.12 0.37
N SER A 398 -2.58 7.97 0.07
CA SER A 398 -3.68 7.39 0.86
C SER A 398 -3.26 6.80 2.21
N ALA A 399 -1.96 6.57 2.42
CA ALA A 399 -1.45 5.98 3.66
C ALA A 399 -1.57 6.93 4.87
N VAL A 400 -1.78 8.23 4.65
CA VAL A 400 -2.07 9.20 5.72
C VAL A 400 -3.36 8.91 6.48
N PHE A 401 -4.22 8.05 5.93
CA PHE A 401 -5.45 7.62 6.58
C PHE A 401 -5.27 6.40 7.49
N LEU A 402 -4.09 5.79 7.55
CA LEU A 402 -3.90 4.57 8.33
C LEU A 402 -4.03 4.81 9.84
N PRO A 403 -4.47 3.78 10.60
CA PRO A 403 -4.84 3.88 12.00
C PRO A 403 -3.66 3.77 12.95
N PHE A 404 -2.68 4.66 12.79
CA PHE A 404 -1.55 4.73 13.72
C PHE A 404 -2.00 5.22 15.10
N ASP A 405 -1.40 4.64 16.14
CA ASP A 405 -1.67 4.97 17.55
C ASP A 405 -0.41 5.46 18.29
N ASN A 406 0.76 4.91 17.94
CA ASN A 406 2.05 5.29 18.52
C ASN A 406 3.02 5.81 17.45
N LEU A 407 2.60 6.80 16.65
CA LEU A 407 3.39 7.33 15.54
C LEU A 407 4.51 8.25 16.05
N ALA A 408 5.77 7.86 15.83
CA ALA A 408 6.92 8.68 16.23
C ALA A 408 7.49 9.52 15.08
N LEU A 409 7.42 9.01 13.85
CA LEU A 409 8.05 9.64 12.69
C LEU A 409 7.17 9.51 11.44
N ILE A 410 7.01 10.62 10.74
CA ILE A 410 6.46 10.66 9.39
C ILE A 410 7.54 11.21 8.45
N ILE A 411 7.84 10.49 7.37
CA ILE A 411 8.75 10.94 6.33
C ILE A 411 7.93 11.17 5.06
N VAL A 412 8.07 12.34 4.43
CA VAL A 412 7.47 12.64 3.14
C VAL A 412 8.60 12.84 2.13
N ASP A 413 8.84 11.85 1.28
CA ASP A 413 9.86 11.97 0.23
C ASP A 413 9.36 12.78 -0.95
N GLU A 414 10.28 13.46 -1.61
CA GLU A 414 10.00 14.37 -2.72
C GLU A 414 8.73 15.22 -2.44
N GLU A 415 8.70 15.87 -1.29
CA GLU A 415 7.51 16.56 -0.74
C GLU A 415 6.88 17.61 -1.69
N HIS A 416 7.67 18.08 -2.66
CA HIS A 416 7.26 19.02 -3.69
C HIS A 416 6.36 18.41 -4.77
N GLU A 417 6.25 17.09 -4.81
CA GLU A 417 5.63 16.37 -5.90
C GLU A 417 4.08 16.51 -5.85
N SER A 418 3.49 16.72 -7.03
CA SER A 418 2.08 17.09 -7.20
C SER A 418 1.07 15.98 -6.91
N SER A 419 1.45 14.71 -7.01
CA SER A 419 0.58 13.54 -6.80
C SER A 419 0.12 13.39 -5.34
N TYR A 420 0.82 14.02 -4.39
CA TYR A 420 0.34 14.17 -3.01
C TYR A 420 -0.99 14.95 -2.93
N LYS A 421 -1.32 15.78 -3.93
CA LYS A 421 -2.63 16.43 -4.03
C LYS A 421 -3.64 15.50 -4.72
N GLN A 422 -4.72 15.19 -4.01
CA GLN A 422 -5.92 14.65 -4.64
C GLN A 422 -6.77 15.80 -5.21
N TYR A 423 -7.29 15.62 -6.42
CA TYR A 423 -8.18 16.60 -7.07
C TYR A 423 -9.65 16.20 -6.97
N ASP A 424 -9.99 14.96 -7.33
CA ASP A 424 -11.33 14.41 -7.19
C ASP A 424 -11.29 12.91 -6.87
N PRO A 425 -12.36 12.36 -6.26
CA PRO A 425 -13.48 13.10 -5.63
C PRO A 425 -13.03 13.83 -4.35
N ALA A 426 -13.97 14.44 -3.62
CA ALA A 426 -13.74 14.91 -2.25
C ALA A 426 -13.04 13.82 -1.39
N PRO A 427 -12.12 14.17 -0.48
CA PRO A 427 -11.95 15.50 0.13
C PRO A 427 -10.91 16.41 -0.53
N ARG A 428 -10.33 16.03 -1.69
CA ARG A 428 -9.34 16.84 -2.42
C ARG A 428 -8.14 17.27 -1.55
N TYR A 429 -7.73 16.41 -0.62
CA TYR A 429 -6.69 16.73 0.36
C TYR A 429 -5.29 16.78 -0.26
N ASN A 430 -4.36 17.45 0.41
CA ASN A 430 -2.92 17.30 0.15
C ASN A 430 -2.31 16.40 1.23
N ALA A 431 -1.80 15.24 0.84
CA ALA A 431 -1.23 14.26 1.76
C ALA A 431 -0.04 14.81 2.57
N ARG A 432 0.76 15.73 2.01
CA ARG A 432 1.83 16.41 2.76
C ARG A 432 1.24 17.22 3.92
N GLU A 433 0.19 18.00 3.67
CA GLU A 433 -0.46 18.81 4.72
C GLU A 433 -1.14 17.94 5.77
N VAL A 434 -1.82 16.87 5.33
CA VAL A 434 -2.42 15.89 6.24
C VAL A 434 -1.35 15.23 7.09
N ALA A 435 -0.18 14.88 6.55
CA ALA A 435 0.94 14.32 7.30
C ALA A 435 1.46 15.29 8.37
N LEU A 436 1.58 16.59 8.07
CA LEU A 436 1.96 17.60 9.06
C LEU A 436 0.97 17.69 10.22
N MET A 437 -0.33 17.68 9.91
CA MET A 437 -1.38 17.73 10.93
C MET A 437 -1.50 16.43 11.71
N MET A 438 -1.31 15.30 11.05
CA MET A 438 -1.24 13.99 11.68
C MET A 438 -0.09 13.93 12.69
N GLY A 439 1.10 14.42 12.30
CA GLY A 439 2.25 14.54 13.19
C GLY A 439 1.95 15.45 14.39
N ASN A 440 1.33 16.61 14.16
CA ASN A 440 0.93 17.50 15.24
C ASN A 440 -0.08 16.85 16.21
N PHE A 441 -1.07 16.12 15.71
CA PHE A 441 -2.10 15.49 16.55
C PHE A 441 -1.61 14.29 17.34
N GLN A 442 -0.60 13.57 16.84
CA GLN A 442 -0.03 12.39 17.51
C GLN A 442 1.30 12.69 18.23
N GLY A 443 1.83 13.90 18.10
CA GLY A 443 3.15 14.25 18.65
C GLY A 443 4.33 13.66 17.86
N ALA A 444 4.09 13.21 16.63
CA ALA A 444 5.12 12.63 15.76
C ALA A 444 5.97 13.74 15.13
N LYS A 445 7.26 13.44 14.92
CA LYS A 445 8.15 14.29 14.13
C LYS A 445 7.88 14.09 12.64
N VAL A 446 8.02 15.15 11.85
CA VAL A 446 7.81 15.10 10.40
C VAL A 446 9.06 15.55 9.66
N LEU A 447 9.62 14.65 8.86
CA LEU A 447 10.72 14.92 7.95
C LEU A 447 10.18 15.13 6.54
N LEU A 448 10.43 16.30 5.98
CA LEU A 448 10.13 16.62 4.58
C LEU A 448 11.42 16.49 3.78
N GLY A 449 11.45 15.59 2.81
CA GLY A 449 12.61 15.31 1.98
C GLY A 449 12.44 15.87 0.58
N SER A 450 13.42 16.62 0.07
CA SER A 450 13.37 17.06 -1.32
C SER A 450 14.73 17.51 -1.85
N ALA A 451 14.99 17.26 -3.13
CA ALA A 451 16.08 17.94 -3.85
C ALA A 451 15.68 19.32 -4.36
N THR A 452 14.38 19.53 -4.58
CA THR A 452 13.78 20.77 -5.08
C THR A 452 12.57 21.10 -4.21
N PRO A 453 12.77 21.59 -2.97
CA PRO A 453 11.68 21.83 -2.03
C PRO A 453 10.58 22.70 -2.63
N ALA A 454 9.33 22.44 -2.24
CA ALA A 454 8.21 23.30 -2.59
C ALA A 454 8.46 24.71 -2.03
N VAL A 455 8.00 25.73 -2.76
CA VAL A 455 8.24 27.13 -2.40
C VAL A 455 7.70 27.43 -1.00
N GLU A 456 6.51 26.94 -0.70
CA GLU A 456 5.86 27.08 0.59
C GLU A 456 6.66 26.41 1.72
N THR A 457 7.14 25.18 1.51
CA THR A 457 7.91 24.42 2.51
C THR A 457 9.26 25.09 2.77
N TYR A 458 9.95 25.51 1.70
CA TYR A 458 11.21 26.21 1.79
C TYR A 458 11.06 27.56 2.49
N TYR A 459 9.99 28.29 2.20
CA TYR A 459 9.68 29.55 2.86
C TYR A 459 9.45 29.36 4.37
N GLN A 460 8.66 28.37 4.79
CA GLN A 460 8.46 28.08 6.22
C GLN A 460 9.78 27.71 6.93
N ALA A 461 10.65 26.95 6.27
CA ALA A 461 11.96 26.59 6.79
C ALA A 461 12.89 27.81 6.91
N ARG A 462 12.92 28.67 5.89
CA ARG A 462 13.68 29.94 5.91
C ARG A 462 13.20 30.93 6.97
N MET A 463 11.90 30.93 7.27
CA MET A 463 11.32 31.73 8.37
C MET A 463 11.54 31.10 9.75
N GLY A 464 12.23 29.96 9.85
CA GLY A 464 12.49 29.27 11.11
C GLY A 464 11.27 28.60 11.72
N ARG A 465 10.15 28.47 11.00
CA ARG A 465 8.98 27.69 11.45
C ARG A 465 9.28 26.19 11.38
N TYR A 466 9.96 25.75 10.31
CA TYR A 466 10.52 24.41 10.19
C TYR A 466 12.03 24.46 10.42
N GLY A 467 12.61 23.34 10.85
CA GLY A 467 14.06 23.16 10.76
C GLY A 467 14.49 23.04 9.29
N LEU A 468 15.71 23.46 8.97
CA LEU A 468 16.27 23.35 7.62
C LEU A 468 17.65 22.68 7.72
N VAL A 469 17.78 21.51 7.09
CA VAL A 469 19.05 20.80 6.95
C VAL A 469 19.39 20.71 5.47
N THR A 470 20.63 21.05 5.10
CA THR A 470 21.06 21.04 3.69
C THR A 470 22.15 20.00 3.46
N LEU A 471 21.92 19.11 2.48
CA LEU A 471 22.89 18.11 2.04
C LEU A 471 23.32 18.42 0.60
N SER A 472 24.39 19.20 0.47
CA SER A 472 24.84 19.78 -0.81
C SER A 472 25.73 18.85 -1.65
N LYS A 473 26.30 17.81 -1.06
CA LYS A 473 27.17 16.85 -1.77
C LYS A 473 26.38 15.66 -2.30
N ARG A 474 26.59 15.31 -3.58
CA ARG A 474 26.10 14.05 -4.15
C ARG A 474 26.84 12.86 -3.53
N PHE A 475 26.19 11.71 -3.51
CA PHE A 475 26.80 10.42 -3.19
C PHE A 475 27.68 10.01 -4.38
N GLY A 476 28.98 9.85 -4.13
CA GLY A 476 30.00 9.59 -5.16
C GLY A 476 30.59 10.86 -5.81
N GLU A 477 31.51 10.68 -6.77
CA GLU A 477 32.25 11.77 -7.44
C GLU A 477 31.50 12.44 -8.61
N ALA A 478 30.21 12.18 -8.79
CA ALA A 478 29.47 12.74 -9.92
C ALA A 478 29.27 14.26 -9.75
N GLY A 479 29.98 15.05 -10.57
CA GLY A 479 29.84 16.50 -10.64
C GLY A 479 28.45 16.98 -11.07
N MET A 480 28.21 18.28 -10.92
CA MET A 480 27.04 18.94 -11.50
C MET A 480 27.18 18.98 -13.03
N PRO A 481 26.08 18.85 -13.80
CA PRO A 481 26.15 18.97 -15.25
C PRO A 481 26.59 20.38 -15.66
N GLU A 482 27.26 20.47 -16.81
CA GLU A 482 27.50 21.76 -17.47
C GLU A 482 26.17 22.33 -17.98
N ILE A 483 25.90 23.61 -17.69
CA ILE A 483 24.67 24.29 -18.07
C ILE A 483 25.04 25.43 -19.01
N GLU A 484 24.55 25.37 -20.25
CA GLU A 484 24.71 26.41 -21.25
C GLU A 484 23.36 27.12 -21.50
N LEU A 485 23.38 28.46 -21.49
CA LEU A 485 22.21 29.28 -21.75
C LEU A 485 22.22 29.81 -23.18
N ILE A 486 21.27 29.36 -24.00
CA ILE A 486 21.14 29.77 -25.40
C ILE A 486 20.14 30.93 -25.52
N ASP A 487 20.62 32.10 -25.96
CA ASP A 487 19.76 33.26 -26.22
C ASP A 487 19.04 33.15 -27.57
N THR A 488 17.83 32.61 -27.53
CA THR A 488 16.99 32.47 -28.73
C THR A 488 16.59 33.80 -29.39
N ARG A 489 16.59 34.94 -28.68
CA ARG A 489 16.24 36.25 -29.27
C ARG A 489 17.33 36.69 -30.24
N LYS A 490 18.58 36.58 -29.79
CA LYS A 490 19.75 36.87 -30.63
C LYS A 490 19.79 35.94 -31.84
N LEU A 491 19.58 34.64 -31.66
CA LEU A 491 19.59 33.68 -32.76
C LEU A 491 18.46 33.90 -33.78
N ARG A 492 17.28 34.36 -33.35
CA ARG A 492 16.19 34.76 -34.28
C ARG A 492 16.59 35.98 -35.11
N ALA A 493 17.13 37.02 -34.48
CA ALA A 493 17.60 38.21 -35.18
C ALA A 493 18.70 37.90 -36.21
N GLU A 494 19.59 36.95 -35.89
CA GLU A 494 20.66 36.47 -36.77
C GLU A 494 20.20 35.41 -37.80
N LYS A 495 18.90 35.03 -37.81
CA LYS A 495 18.34 33.96 -38.67
C LYS A 495 19.03 32.59 -38.50
N LYS A 496 19.48 32.27 -37.29
CA LYS A 496 20.17 31.01 -36.91
C LYS A 496 19.26 30.02 -36.16
N MET A 497 17.95 30.27 -36.14
CA MET A 497 16.96 29.33 -35.61
C MET A 497 16.46 28.41 -36.71
N HIS A 498 16.35 27.13 -36.39
CA HIS A 498 15.74 26.11 -37.25
C HIS A 498 14.39 25.70 -36.64
N ASN A 499 13.30 26.29 -37.14
CA ASN A 499 11.96 26.19 -36.55
C ASN A 499 11.98 26.60 -35.06
N HIS A 500 11.90 25.62 -34.15
CA HIS A 500 11.89 25.82 -32.70
C HIS A 500 13.26 25.61 -32.04
N PHE A 501 14.27 25.13 -32.76
CA PHE A 501 15.56 24.73 -32.21
C PHE A 501 16.69 25.68 -32.65
N SER A 502 17.69 25.89 -31.79
CA SER A 502 18.94 26.53 -32.16
C SER A 502 19.84 25.56 -32.92
N ALA A 503 20.71 26.09 -33.79
CA ALA A 503 21.75 25.28 -34.43
C ALA A 503 22.62 24.56 -33.40
N ASP A 504 23.02 25.23 -32.32
CA ASP A 504 23.86 24.66 -31.25
C ASP A 504 23.19 23.45 -30.57
N LEU A 505 21.88 23.55 -30.29
CA LEU A 505 21.12 22.45 -29.71
C LEU A 505 21.02 21.28 -30.68
N LEU A 506 20.76 21.53 -31.96
CA LEU A 506 20.71 20.48 -32.98
C LEU A 506 22.05 19.75 -33.11
N THR A 507 23.16 20.48 -33.17
CA THR A 507 24.50 19.89 -33.21
C THR A 507 24.80 19.06 -31.97
N ALA A 508 24.44 19.54 -30.78
CA ALA A 508 24.59 18.77 -29.54
C ALA A 508 23.74 17.49 -29.56
N MET A 509 22.50 17.56 -30.04
CA MET A 509 21.61 16.40 -30.19
C MET A 509 22.16 15.37 -31.18
N GLU A 510 22.60 15.82 -32.37
CA GLU A 510 23.18 14.96 -33.41
C GLU A 510 24.44 14.25 -32.90
N SER A 511 25.31 14.98 -32.19
CA SER A 511 26.51 14.40 -31.58
C SER A 511 26.17 13.28 -30.58
N LYS A 512 25.16 13.50 -29.74
CA LYS A 512 24.73 12.52 -28.73
C LYS A 512 24.07 11.30 -29.36
N ILE A 513 23.23 11.50 -30.36
CA ILE A 513 22.60 10.41 -31.12
C ILE A 513 23.65 9.60 -31.88
N ALA A 514 24.66 10.25 -32.48
CA ALA A 514 25.76 9.58 -33.18
C ALA A 514 26.62 8.71 -32.23
N GLN A 515 26.67 9.05 -30.95
CA GLN A 515 27.33 8.28 -29.89
C GLN A 515 26.45 7.16 -29.31
N ASN A 516 25.27 6.91 -29.88
CA ASN A 516 24.23 6.02 -29.33
C ASN A 516 23.79 6.40 -27.90
N GLU A 517 23.91 7.68 -27.54
CA GLU A 517 23.38 8.22 -26.29
C GLU A 517 21.93 8.70 -26.48
N GLN A 518 21.25 8.96 -25.37
CA GLN A 518 19.86 9.42 -25.36
C GLN A 518 19.76 10.92 -25.11
N VAL A 519 18.80 11.56 -25.78
CA VAL A 519 18.45 12.97 -25.58
C VAL A 519 17.05 13.06 -24.99
N ILE A 520 16.89 13.89 -23.96
CA ILE A 520 15.59 14.19 -23.36
C ILE A 520 15.28 15.66 -23.63
N LEU A 521 14.18 15.92 -24.33
CA LEU A 521 13.65 17.27 -24.57
C LEU A 521 12.42 17.51 -23.71
N PHE A 522 12.47 18.54 -22.87
CA PHE A 522 11.32 18.94 -22.07
C PHE A 522 10.46 19.97 -22.80
N GLN A 523 9.15 19.76 -22.76
CA GLN A 523 8.14 20.71 -23.24
C GLN A 523 7.09 20.92 -22.14
N ASN A 524 6.42 22.08 -22.15
CA ASN A 524 5.33 22.36 -21.24
C ASN A 524 4.17 21.36 -21.43
N ARG A 525 3.42 21.08 -20.37
CA ARG A 525 2.24 20.19 -20.44
C ARG A 525 1.20 20.77 -21.42
N ARG A 526 0.55 19.89 -22.20
CA ARG A 526 -0.54 20.27 -23.11
C ARG A 526 -1.68 20.93 -22.31
N GLY A 527 -2.25 22.01 -22.84
CA GLY A 527 -3.36 22.73 -22.22
C GLY A 527 -2.96 23.88 -21.28
N TYR A 528 -1.67 24.25 -21.20
CA TYR A 528 -1.27 25.53 -20.60
C TYR A 528 -1.86 26.71 -21.39
N ALA A 529 -2.33 27.73 -20.67
CA ALA A 529 -2.81 28.97 -21.28
C ALA A 529 -1.66 29.59 -22.10
N PRO A 530 -1.83 29.75 -23.43
CA PRO A 530 -0.77 30.29 -24.26
C PRO A 530 -0.49 31.74 -23.86
N VAL A 531 0.79 32.08 -23.77
CA VAL A 531 1.24 33.47 -23.70
C VAL A 531 1.43 33.97 -25.14
N THR A 532 0.95 35.16 -25.45
CA THR A 532 1.23 35.82 -26.73
C THR A 532 2.58 36.53 -26.62
N GLU A 533 3.50 36.28 -27.53
CA GLU A 533 4.81 36.95 -27.61
C GLU A 533 5.01 37.51 -29.02
N CYS A 534 5.51 38.75 -29.13
CA CYS A 534 5.92 39.32 -30.41
C CYS A 534 7.20 38.62 -30.90
N ASN A 535 7.15 37.99 -32.08
CA ASN A 535 8.31 37.27 -32.63
C ASN A 535 9.50 38.16 -33.01
N ASP A 536 9.29 39.47 -33.17
CA ASP A 536 10.35 40.41 -33.56
C ASP A 536 11.08 41.01 -32.35
N CYS A 537 10.35 41.42 -31.31
CA CYS A 537 10.93 42.12 -30.16
C CYS A 537 10.80 41.39 -28.81
N GLY A 538 10.09 40.25 -28.77
CA GLY A 538 9.85 39.48 -27.55
C GLY A 538 8.87 40.13 -26.56
N TYR A 539 8.12 41.16 -27.00
CA TYR A 539 7.12 41.80 -26.16
C TYR A 539 5.97 40.85 -25.83
N ILE A 540 5.64 40.75 -24.53
CA ILE A 540 4.50 39.99 -24.01
C ILE A 540 3.46 41.01 -23.51
N PRO A 541 2.25 41.06 -24.09
CA PRO A 541 1.20 41.97 -23.65
C PRO A 541 0.78 41.63 -22.22
N LYS A 542 0.64 42.66 -21.38
CA LYS A 542 0.18 42.55 -20.00
C LYS A 542 -1.25 43.11 -19.88
N CYS A 543 -2.01 42.59 -18.93
CA CYS A 543 -3.29 43.19 -18.54
C CYS A 543 -3.03 44.63 -18.06
N GLN A 544 -3.88 45.57 -18.48
CA GLN A 544 -3.81 46.99 -18.10
C GLN A 544 -4.57 47.25 -16.80
#